data_AF-A0A1J0LL07-F1
#
_entry.id   AF-A0A1J0LL07-F1
#
_cell.length_a   1.000
_cell.length_b   1.000
_cell.length_c   1.000
_cell.angle_alpha   90.00
_cell.angle_beta   90.00
_cell.angle_gamma   90.00
#
_symmetry.space_group_name_H-M   'P 1'
#
loop_
_entity.id
_entity.type
_entity.pdbx_description
1 polymer ?
#
loop_
_entity_poly.entity_id
_entity_poly.type
_entity_poly.pdbx_seq_one_letter_code
_entity_poly.pdbx_strand_id
1 'polypeptide(L)'
;MFKFPFGLKAISGVLIVVGLLAFIVGTYQSSTAAHDIEENGYKSEYLEAHHEHQKEINDEMIASGDSPALVLEEHNAETEAKHIHHAYNQMKNKPWTAIYIAAIMFLLISLGALFFLAIQHAASVGWSIILVRIMEGIATYLPIGGAIFFILLVISGMHFNHLFHWMDESLLNKFMIIGADGTKEYVAEMVDGAIPNPDYDSILAGKEAYLNVPFWLTRAAIYIGGWIFFLFKLKGLSMKLDANPFDKEIFISQRNWSAGFIVFFAVTSSMLAWDWIMSFDPHWFSTLFGWYTFASYMSCVLAVIILVSVFLKAQGVFPEFNDNHLHDLTKFMFGFSLLWTYLWFSQFMLIWYANIPEEVTYYYARFDEHKVRFLGMLIPNFVMPLLILVSSSIKRNYKVVCSMAFVVIFGHYLDFFTMMEPGSVGSFANIGFAEVGAFLFFAGLFIFVIFSALTKRPSQPKGNPLHHESEIYHYPF
;
A
#
# COMPACT_ATOMS: atom_id res chain seq x y z
N MET A 1 -24.28 24.69 4.61
CA MET A 1 -23.79 23.38 5.11
C MET A 1 -23.87 22.39 3.94
N PHE A 2 -22.81 21.63 3.69
CA PHE A 2 -22.81 20.66 2.60
C PHE A 2 -23.83 19.56 2.88
N LYS A 3 -24.63 19.19 1.86
CA LYS A 3 -25.53 18.03 1.91
C LYS A 3 -24.95 16.97 1.00
N PHE A 4 -24.87 15.73 1.47
CA PHE A 4 -24.38 14.60 0.67
C PHE A 4 -25.34 14.40 -0.53
N PRO A 5 -24.90 14.64 -1.78
CA PRO A 5 -25.77 14.49 -2.93
C PRO A 5 -26.25 13.05 -3.06
N PHE A 6 -27.55 12.86 -3.32
CA PHE A 6 -28.15 11.53 -3.46
C PHE A 6 -27.43 10.68 -4.52
N GLY A 7 -27.09 11.28 -5.67
CA GLY A 7 -26.37 10.60 -6.75
C GLY A 7 -25.01 10.06 -6.30
N LEU A 8 -24.21 10.86 -5.59
CA LEU A 8 -22.90 10.42 -5.11
C LEU A 8 -23.02 9.35 -4.02
N LYS A 9 -24.02 9.47 -3.14
CA LYS A 9 -24.32 8.46 -2.13
C LYS A 9 -24.70 7.12 -2.79
N ALA A 10 -25.54 7.16 -3.82
CA ALA A 10 -25.92 5.98 -4.60
C ALA A 10 -24.70 5.37 -5.31
N ILE A 11 -23.85 6.18 -5.96
CA ILE A 11 -22.61 5.71 -6.59
C ILE A 11 -21.70 5.02 -5.57
N SER A 12 -21.50 5.61 -4.38
CA SER A 12 -20.68 4.98 -3.34
C SER A 12 -21.25 3.62 -2.88
N GLY A 13 -22.57 3.51 -2.76
CA GLY A 13 -23.24 2.24 -2.44
C GLY A 13 -23.10 1.19 -3.55
N VAL A 14 -23.23 1.60 -4.81
CA VAL A 14 -23.02 0.73 -5.97
C VAL A 14 -21.58 0.22 -6.01
N LEU A 15 -20.59 1.08 -5.80
CA LEU A 15 -19.17 0.69 -5.74
C LEU A 15 -18.90 -0.34 -4.64
N ILE A 16 -19.50 -0.17 -3.46
CA ILE A 16 -19.39 -1.12 -2.35
C ILE A 16 -19.98 -2.48 -2.75
N VAL A 17 -21.21 -2.51 -3.28
CA VAL A 17 -21.91 -3.76 -3.62
C VAL A 17 -21.23 -4.47 -4.79
N VAL A 18 -20.96 -3.76 -5.89
CA VAL A 18 -20.29 -4.32 -7.07
C VAL A 18 -18.87 -4.76 -6.72
N GLY A 19 -18.14 -3.96 -5.95
CA GLY A 19 -16.80 -4.30 -5.47
C GLY A 19 -16.80 -5.58 -4.64
N LEU A 20 -17.74 -5.70 -3.69
CA LEU A 20 -17.88 -6.92 -2.87
C LEU A 20 -18.23 -8.14 -3.72
N LEU A 21 -19.17 -8.03 -4.66
CA LEU A 21 -19.54 -9.14 -5.54
C LEU A 21 -18.37 -9.58 -6.43
N ALA A 22 -17.66 -8.63 -7.04
CA ALA A 22 -16.48 -8.93 -7.84
C ALA A 22 -15.37 -9.57 -7.00
N PHE A 23 -15.16 -9.09 -5.76
CA PHE A 23 -14.19 -9.68 -4.85
C PHE A 23 -14.54 -11.13 -4.49
N ILE A 24 -15.82 -11.43 -4.20
CA ILE A 24 -16.29 -12.80 -3.94
C ILE A 24 -16.07 -13.70 -5.16
N VAL A 25 -16.39 -13.22 -6.36
CA VAL A 25 -16.15 -13.96 -7.60
C VAL A 25 -14.66 -14.23 -7.80
N GLY A 26 -13.80 -13.24 -7.60
CA GLY A 26 -12.35 -13.41 -7.72
C GLY A 26 -11.77 -14.36 -6.66
N THR A 27 -12.30 -14.32 -5.44
CA THR A 27 -11.90 -15.24 -4.36
C THR A 27 -12.30 -16.67 -4.69
N TYR A 28 -13.51 -16.88 -5.21
CA TYR A 28 -13.97 -18.18 -5.65
C TYR A 28 -13.09 -18.73 -6.79
N GLN A 29 -12.80 -17.91 -7.80
CA GLN A 29 -11.90 -18.28 -8.90
C GLN A 29 -10.52 -18.69 -8.41
N SER A 30 -9.95 -17.93 -7.46
CA SER A 30 -8.64 -18.23 -6.89
C SER A 30 -8.65 -19.54 -6.09
N SER A 31 -9.72 -19.78 -5.32
CA SER A 31 -9.87 -21.01 -4.53
C SER A 31 -10.05 -22.23 -5.42
N THR A 32 -10.85 -22.13 -6.48
CA THR A 32 -11.01 -23.23 -7.46
C THR A 32 -9.68 -23.53 -8.13
N ALA A 33 -8.99 -22.50 -8.62
CA ALA A 33 -7.69 -22.69 -9.24
C ALA A 33 -6.67 -23.29 -8.25
N ALA A 34 -6.65 -22.88 -6.98
CA ALA A 34 -5.78 -23.50 -5.98
C ALA A 34 -6.10 -25.00 -5.80
N HIS A 35 -7.37 -25.38 -5.69
CA HIS A 35 -7.75 -26.80 -5.60
C HIS A 35 -7.37 -27.59 -6.85
N ASP A 36 -7.53 -27.02 -8.04
CA ASP A 36 -7.12 -27.67 -9.29
C ASP A 36 -5.62 -27.94 -9.32
N ILE A 37 -4.79 -27.01 -8.80
CA ILE A 37 -3.33 -27.17 -8.67
C ILE A 37 -2.99 -28.31 -7.71
N GLU A 38 -3.67 -28.37 -6.57
CA GLU A 38 -3.46 -29.39 -5.54
C GLU A 38 -3.86 -30.79 -6.03
N GLU A 39 -4.96 -30.91 -6.79
CA GLU A 39 -5.51 -32.20 -7.23
C GLU A 39 -4.88 -32.72 -8.53
N ASN A 40 -4.65 -31.84 -9.52
CA ASN A 40 -4.24 -32.26 -10.87
C ASN A 40 -2.78 -31.95 -11.21
N GLY A 41 -2.05 -31.32 -10.28
CA GLY A 41 -0.72 -30.78 -10.55
C GLY A 41 -0.75 -29.60 -11.52
N TYR A 42 0.35 -28.86 -11.60
CA TYR A 42 0.42 -27.65 -12.42
C TYR A 42 0.92 -27.97 -13.84
N LYS A 43 0.01 -27.98 -14.83
CA LYS A 43 0.36 -27.99 -16.27
C LYS A 43 0.27 -26.59 -16.86
N SER A 44 1.09 -25.64 -16.42
CA SER A 44 1.24 -24.40 -17.17
C SER A 44 2.35 -24.53 -18.20
N GLU A 45 2.10 -24.01 -19.41
CA GLU A 45 3.14 -23.75 -20.43
C GLU A 45 4.34 -22.96 -19.88
N TYR A 46 4.15 -22.20 -18.79
CA TYR A 46 5.19 -21.40 -18.14
C TYR A 46 6.16 -22.22 -17.28
N LEU A 47 5.69 -23.29 -16.61
CA LEU A 47 6.57 -24.20 -15.88
C LEU A 47 7.26 -25.17 -16.84
N GLU A 48 6.66 -25.52 -17.98
CA GLU A 48 7.34 -26.28 -19.04
C GLU A 48 8.62 -25.59 -19.54
N ALA A 49 8.65 -24.25 -19.63
CA ALA A 49 9.85 -23.49 -19.99
C ALA A 49 10.96 -23.54 -18.92
N HIS A 50 10.59 -23.53 -17.63
CA HIS A 50 11.55 -23.74 -16.53
C HIS A 50 12.02 -25.20 -16.47
N HIS A 51 11.14 -26.16 -16.74
CA HIS A 51 11.47 -27.57 -16.86
C HIS A 51 12.42 -27.82 -18.04
N GLU A 52 12.26 -27.16 -19.18
CA GLU A 52 13.21 -27.28 -20.30
C GLU A 52 14.61 -26.80 -19.93
N HIS A 53 14.74 -25.66 -19.23
CA HIS A 53 16.03 -25.14 -18.81
C HIS A 53 16.72 -26.00 -17.74
N GLN A 54 15.95 -26.54 -16.79
CA GLN A 54 16.48 -27.43 -15.76
C GLN A 54 16.78 -28.83 -16.30
N LYS A 55 16.07 -29.26 -17.34
CA LYS A 55 16.35 -30.50 -18.07
C LYS A 55 17.64 -30.40 -18.89
N GLU A 56 17.95 -29.25 -19.51
CA GLU A 56 19.25 -29.00 -20.14
C GLU A 56 20.42 -29.09 -19.13
N ILE A 57 20.27 -28.52 -17.93
CA ILE A 57 21.28 -28.59 -16.86
C ILE A 57 21.44 -30.03 -16.32
N ASN A 58 20.33 -30.74 -16.14
CA ASN A 58 20.35 -32.13 -15.67
C ASN A 58 20.92 -33.09 -16.72
N ASP A 59 20.65 -32.87 -18.01
CA ASP A 59 21.22 -33.66 -19.11
C ASP A 59 22.74 -33.45 -19.23
N GLU A 60 23.26 -32.25 -18.92
CA GLU A 60 24.70 -32.00 -18.78
C GLU A 60 25.32 -32.72 -17.57
N MET A 61 24.59 -32.82 -16.44
CA MET A 61 25.05 -33.57 -15.26
C MET A 61 24.99 -35.09 -15.45
N ILE A 62 23.99 -35.62 -16.18
CA ILE A 62 23.89 -37.05 -16.50
C ILE A 62 25.05 -37.50 -17.41
N ALA A 63 25.55 -36.61 -18.29
CA ALA A 63 26.74 -36.88 -19.10
C ALA A 63 28.03 -37.06 -18.27
N SER A 64 28.04 -36.68 -16.99
CA SER A 64 29.19 -36.77 -16.08
C SER A 64 29.27 -38.08 -15.25
N GLY A 65 28.28 -38.97 -15.37
CA GLY A 65 28.44 -40.39 -15.00
C GLY A 65 28.07 -40.82 -13.57
N ASP A 66 27.56 -39.95 -12.71
CA ASP A 66 27.16 -40.32 -11.34
C ASP A 66 25.67 -40.04 -11.07
N SER A 67 24.79 -41.05 -11.22
CA SER A 67 23.65 -41.28 -10.31
C SER A 67 22.79 -42.52 -10.64
N PRO A 68 22.30 -43.27 -9.63
CA PRO A 68 21.32 -44.34 -9.81
C PRO A 68 19.90 -43.77 -10.01
N ALA A 69 19.24 -44.20 -11.10
CA ALA A 69 17.95 -43.68 -11.58
C ALA A 69 16.80 -43.63 -10.54
N LEU A 70 16.81 -44.50 -9.53
CA LEU A 70 15.79 -44.53 -8.46
C LEU A 70 15.86 -43.35 -7.48
N VAL A 71 17.06 -42.81 -7.21
CA VAL A 71 17.23 -41.66 -6.31
C VAL A 71 16.84 -40.36 -7.01
N LEU A 72 17.03 -40.29 -8.34
CA LEU A 72 16.57 -39.16 -9.16
C LEU A 72 15.04 -39.12 -9.26
N GLU A 73 14.35 -40.27 -9.37
CA GLU A 73 12.88 -40.32 -9.38
C GLU A 73 12.25 -39.87 -8.06
N GLU A 74 12.77 -40.32 -6.90
CA GLU A 74 12.29 -39.87 -5.59
C GLU A 74 12.57 -38.38 -5.34
N HIS A 75 13.77 -37.90 -5.69
CA HIS A 75 14.13 -36.49 -5.56
C HIS A 75 13.30 -35.59 -6.49
N ASN A 76 12.97 -36.07 -7.70
CA ASN A 76 12.10 -35.36 -8.63
C ASN A 76 10.64 -35.30 -8.13
N ALA A 77 10.13 -36.39 -7.56
CA ALA A 77 8.77 -36.43 -7.00
C ALA A 77 8.61 -35.54 -5.75
N GLU A 78 9.62 -35.51 -4.86
CA GLU A 78 9.61 -34.62 -3.69
C GLU A 78 9.73 -33.14 -4.12
N THR A 79 10.54 -32.86 -5.15
CA THR A 79 10.70 -31.52 -5.71
C THR A 79 9.41 -31.05 -6.39
N GLU A 80 8.75 -31.92 -7.16
CA GLU A 80 7.46 -31.65 -7.79
C GLU A 80 6.36 -31.38 -6.76
N ALA A 81 6.29 -32.16 -5.68
CA ALA A 81 5.37 -31.93 -4.58
C ALA A 81 5.60 -30.57 -3.90
N LYS A 82 6.86 -30.16 -3.71
CA LYS A 82 7.20 -28.82 -3.16
C LYS A 82 6.77 -27.70 -4.12
N HIS A 83 6.96 -27.87 -5.42
CA HIS A 83 6.51 -26.88 -6.42
C HIS A 83 4.99 -26.73 -6.44
N ILE A 84 4.24 -27.84 -6.40
CA ILE A 84 2.78 -27.82 -6.33
C ILE A 84 2.32 -27.13 -5.05
N HIS A 85 2.91 -27.45 -3.90
CA HIS A 85 2.59 -26.82 -2.62
C HIS A 85 2.87 -25.31 -2.63
N HIS A 86 3.98 -24.89 -3.23
CA HIS A 86 4.31 -23.48 -3.37
C HIS A 86 3.30 -22.73 -4.25
N ALA A 87 2.99 -23.28 -5.43
CA ALA A 87 2.01 -22.70 -6.36
C ALA A 87 0.60 -22.62 -5.74
N TYR A 88 0.21 -23.65 -4.99
CA TYR A 88 -1.03 -23.67 -4.22
C TYR A 88 -1.12 -22.51 -3.23
N ASN A 89 -0.07 -22.31 -2.42
CA ASN A 89 -0.03 -21.23 -1.43
C ASN A 89 -0.07 -19.86 -2.09
N GLN A 90 0.65 -19.66 -3.21
CA GLN A 90 0.59 -18.42 -3.99
C GLN A 90 -0.84 -18.12 -4.49
N MET A 91 -1.55 -19.13 -5.00
CA MET A 91 -2.94 -18.96 -5.45
C MET A 91 -3.92 -18.72 -4.30
N LYS A 92 -3.72 -19.35 -3.13
CA LYS A 92 -4.51 -19.05 -1.93
C LYS A 92 -4.28 -17.64 -1.40
N ASN A 93 -3.06 -17.11 -1.52
CA ASN A 93 -2.68 -15.79 -1.03
C ASN A 93 -3.25 -14.63 -1.87
N LYS A 94 -3.66 -14.89 -3.11
CA LYS A 94 -4.12 -13.85 -4.04
C LYS A 94 -5.29 -12.99 -3.55
N PRO A 95 -6.44 -13.53 -3.13
CA PRO A 95 -7.53 -12.70 -2.61
C PRO A 95 -7.12 -11.91 -1.36
N TRP A 96 -6.24 -12.48 -0.53
CA TRP A 96 -5.69 -11.80 0.64
C TRP A 96 -4.78 -10.63 0.27
N THR A 97 -3.93 -10.81 -0.74
CA THR A 97 -3.05 -9.76 -1.26
C THR A 97 -3.87 -8.62 -1.88
N ALA A 98 -4.90 -8.97 -2.68
CA ALA A 98 -5.80 -8.00 -3.30
C ALA A 98 -6.50 -7.09 -2.29
N ILE A 99 -7.08 -7.68 -1.23
CA ILE A 99 -7.75 -6.90 -0.17
C ILE A 99 -6.74 -6.09 0.65
N TYR A 100 -5.54 -6.62 0.90
CA TYR A 100 -4.47 -5.94 1.63
C TYR A 100 -4.01 -4.68 0.90
N ILE A 101 -3.68 -4.79 -0.39
CA ILE A 101 -3.21 -3.66 -1.24
C ILE A 101 -4.25 -2.54 -1.25
N ALA A 102 -5.52 -2.88 -1.48
CA ALA A 102 -6.57 -1.88 -1.48
C ALA A 102 -6.74 -1.23 -0.09
N ALA A 103 -6.78 -2.02 0.98
CA ALA A 103 -6.93 -1.52 2.34
C ALA A 103 -5.79 -0.56 2.74
N ILE A 104 -4.54 -0.95 2.51
CA ILE A 104 -3.36 -0.13 2.86
C ILE A 104 -3.33 1.16 2.05
N MET A 105 -3.64 1.11 0.74
CA MET A 105 -3.63 2.30 -0.11
C MET A 105 -4.60 3.37 0.40
N PHE A 106 -5.86 3.03 0.67
CA PHE A 106 -6.85 4.00 1.17
C PHE A 106 -6.56 4.46 2.62
N LEU A 107 -5.96 3.59 3.45
CA LEU A 107 -5.44 3.98 4.76
C LEU A 107 -4.35 5.05 4.62
N LEU A 108 -3.36 4.82 3.76
CA LEU A 108 -2.23 5.74 3.56
C LEU A 108 -2.64 7.05 2.89
N ILE A 109 -3.64 7.05 1.99
CA ILE A 109 -4.24 8.29 1.48
C ILE A 109 -4.84 9.12 2.62
N SER A 110 -5.48 8.47 3.59
CA SER A 110 -6.08 9.18 4.74
C SER A 110 -5.01 9.72 5.69
N LEU A 111 -3.97 8.93 5.94
CA LEU A 111 -2.82 9.31 6.75
C LEU A 111 -2.06 10.48 6.10
N GLY A 112 -1.81 10.40 4.80
CA GLY A 112 -1.14 11.45 4.04
C GLY A 112 -1.95 12.75 3.98
N ALA A 113 -3.29 12.69 3.97
CA ALA A 113 -4.12 13.89 4.09
C ALA A 113 -3.98 14.56 5.46
N LEU A 114 -3.87 13.76 6.54
CA LEU A 114 -3.59 14.28 7.88
C LEU A 114 -2.19 14.90 7.96
N PHE A 115 -1.20 14.28 7.33
CA PHE A 115 0.15 14.81 7.23
C PHE A 115 0.22 16.12 6.45
N PHE A 116 -0.42 16.18 5.28
CA PHE A 116 -0.47 17.39 4.49
C PHE A 116 -1.16 18.52 5.26
N LEU A 117 -2.28 18.22 5.93
CA LEU A 117 -2.96 19.17 6.84
C LEU A 117 -2.01 19.70 7.94
N ALA A 118 -1.27 18.82 8.58
CA ALA A 118 -0.33 19.18 9.63
C ALA A 118 0.80 20.07 9.10
N ILE A 119 1.34 19.81 7.90
CA ILE A 119 2.31 20.71 7.26
C ILE A 119 1.71 22.10 7.05
N GLN A 120 0.49 22.18 6.50
CA GLN A 120 -0.17 23.46 6.25
C GLN A 120 -0.32 24.30 7.53
N HIS A 121 -0.69 23.64 8.64
CA HIS A 121 -0.78 24.29 9.94
C HIS A 121 0.59 24.66 10.53
N ALA A 122 1.56 23.75 10.49
CA ALA A 122 2.90 23.96 11.02
C ALA A 122 3.62 25.13 10.33
N ALA A 123 3.46 25.24 9.02
CA ALA A 123 4.03 26.30 8.20
C ALA A 123 3.20 27.59 8.14
N SER A 124 2.05 27.64 8.83
CA SER A 124 1.14 28.80 8.85
C SER A 124 0.79 29.32 7.45
N VAL A 125 0.43 28.40 6.55
CA VAL A 125 0.24 28.70 5.12
C VAL A 125 -1.12 29.37 4.90
N GLY A 126 -1.12 30.55 4.28
CA GLY A 126 -2.33 31.33 4.02
C GLY A 126 -3.23 30.78 2.92
N TRP A 127 -2.69 30.25 1.82
CA TRP A 127 -3.50 29.83 0.66
C TRP A 127 -4.33 28.56 0.87
N SER A 128 -3.93 27.68 1.79
CA SER A 128 -4.47 26.32 1.92
C SER A 128 -5.61 26.20 2.92
N ILE A 129 -5.95 27.30 3.61
CA ILE A 129 -6.89 27.30 4.73
C ILE A 129 -8.29 26.89 4.29
N ILE A 130 -8.77 27.35 3.14
CA ILE A 130 -10.08 26.91 2.62
C ILE A 130 -10.15 25.39 2.38
N LEU A 131 -9.00 24.71 2.21
CA LEU A 131 -8.92 23.26 1.98
C LEU A 131 -8.87 22.43 3.28
N VAL A 132 -8.73 23.06 4.45
CA VAL A 132 -8.62 22.38 5.76
C VAL A 132 -9.78 21.41 6.00
N ARG A 133 -11.01 21.82 5.68
CA ARG A 133 -12.19 20.97 5.87
C ARG A 133 -12.20 19.74 4.95
N ILE A 134 -11.65 19.88 3.75
CA ILE A 134 -11.48 18.78 2.79
C ILE A 134 -10.43 17.79 3.30
N MET A 135 -9.27 18.29 3.73
CA MET A 135 -8.20 17.45 4.29
C MET A 135 -8.65 16.71 5.56
N GLU A 136 -9.33 17.40 6.48
CA GLU A 136 -9.94 16.77 7.66
C GLU A 136 -11.01 15.72 7.29
N GLY A 137 -11.81 16.00 6.25
CA GLY A 137 -12.82 15.09 5.74
C GLY A 137 -12.20 13.79 5.21
N ILE A 138 -11.15 13.92 4.38
CA ILE A 138 -10.39 12.78 3.85
C ILE A 138 -9.75 11.98 4.99
N ALA A 139 -9.05 12.65 5.90
CA ALA A 139 -8.41 12.01 7.05
C ALA A 139 -9.42 11.33 8.00
N THR A 140 -10.72 11.63 7.92
CA THR A 140 -11.76 10.98 8.74
C THR A 140 -11.96 9.50 8.40
N TYR A 141 -11.45 9.01 7.27
CA TYR A 141 -11.45 7.58 6.97
C TYR A 141 -10.48 6.79 7.84
N LEU A 142 -9.45 7.44 8.42
CA LEU A 142 -8.37 6.80 9.17
C LEU A 142 -8.83 5.84 10.30
N PRO A 143 -9.84 6.13 11.13
CA PRO A 143 -10.30 5.17 12.14
C PRO A 143 -10.95 3.92 11.55
N ILE A 144 -11.68 4.06 10.43
CA ILE A 144 -12.37 2.95 9.77
C ILE A 144 -11.36 2.11 8.99
N GLY A 145 -10.55 2.76 8.14
CA GLY A 145 -9.47 2.10 7.40
C GLY A 145 -8.45 1.45 8.34
N GLY A 146 -8.09 2.14 9.42
CA GLY A 146 -7.15 1.64 10.42
C GLY A 146 -7.68 0.41 11.17
N ALA A 147 -8.97 0.41 11.55
CA ALA A 147 -9.59 -0.76 12.17
C ALA A 147 -9.64 -1.95 11.21
N ILE A 148 -10.09 -1.75 9.97
CA ILE A 148 -10.15 -2.82 8.95
C ILE A 148 -8.75 -3.38 8.70
N PHE A 149 -7.76 -2.50 8.50
CA PHE A 149 -6.41 -2.92 8.22
C PHE A 149 -5.78 -3.65 9.41
N PHE A 150 -5.97 -3.17 10.65
CA PHE A 150 -5.49 -3.86 11.84
C PHE A 150 -6.12 -5.25 11.99
N ILE A 151 -7.40 -5.41 11.66
CA ILE A 151 -8.06 -6.74 11.63
C ILE A 151 -7.39 -7.65 10.60
N LEU A 152 -7.04 -7.16 9.40
CA LEU A 152 -6.30 -7.93 8.41
C LEU A 152 -4.92 -8.39 8.93
N LEU A 153 -4.22 -7.52 9.67
CA LEU A 153 -2.95 -7.87 10.31
C LEU A 153 -3.13 -8.97 11.36
N VAL A 154 -4.15 -8.88 12.21
CA VAL A 154 -4.47 -9.91 13.21
C VAL A 154 -4.82 -11.24 12.55
N ILE A 155 -5.64 -11.23 11.49
CA ILE A 155 -5.99 -12.43 10.73
C ILE A 155 -4.72 -13.09 10.16
N SER A 156 -3.78 -12.29 9.66
CA SER A 156 -2.49 -12.79 9.15
C SER A 156 -1.64 -13.39 10.27
N GLY A 157 -1.56 -12.71 11.43
CA GLY A 157 -0.85 -13.21 12.62
C GLY A 157 -1.51 -14.42 13.31
N MET A 158 -2.76 -14.75 12.93
CA MET A 158 -3.45 -15.97 13.33
C MET A 158 -3.33 -17.09 12.27
N HIS A 159 -2.49 -16.91 11.25
CA HIS A 159 -2.22 -17.88 10.19
C HIS A 159 -3.45 -18.28 9.33
N PHE A 160 -4.44 -17.39 9.19
CA PHE A 160 -5.53 -17.59 8.21
C PHE A 160 -5.09 -17.32 6.76
N ASN A 161 -3.90 -16.75 6.57
CA ASN A 161 -3.24 -16.55 5.30
C ASN A 161 -1.72 -16.64 5.48
N HIS A 162 -0.99 -16.75 4.38
CA HIS A 162 0.48 -16.85 4.38
C HIS A 162 1.11 -15.68 3.62
N LEU A 163 0.66 -14.45 3.91
CA LEU A 163 1.20 -13.25 3.27
C LEU A 163 2.64 -12.91 3.71
N PHE A 164 3.00 -13.29 4.93
CA PHE A 164 4.28 -12.98 5.55
C PHE A 164 5.05 -14.26 5.86
N HIS A 165 6.03 -14.59 5.03
CA HIS A 165 6.82 -15.83 5.17
C HIS A 165 7.57 -15.92 6.50
N TRP A 166 7.99 -14.78 7.06
CA TRP A 166 8.66 -14.74 8.37
C TRP A 166 7.76 -15.16 9.55
N MET A 167 6.46 -15.35 9.34
CA MET A 167 5.56 -15.92 10.36
C MET A 167 5.61 -17.46 10.38
N ASP A 168 6.24 -18.11 9.41
CA ASP A 168 6.29 -19.57 9.33
C ASP A 168 7.29 -20.16 10.34
N GLU A 169 6.79 -20.98 11.27
CA GLU A 169 7.60 -21.64 12.29
C GLU A 169 8.62 -22.62 11.71
N SER A 170 8.36 -23.14 10.49
CA SER A 170 9.30 -24.02 9.80
C SER A 170 10.59 -23.32 9.38
N LEU A 171 10.57 -21.98 9.26
CA LEU A 171 11.74 -21.21 8.88
C LEU A 171 12.53 -20.67 10.09
N LEU A 172 11.88 -20.53 11.24
CA LEU A 172 12.47 -19.90 12.43
C LEU A 172 13.18 -20.87 13.37
N ASN A 173 12.78 -22.14 13.37
CA ASN A 173 13.27 -23.13 14.33
C ASN A 173 14.40 -23.99 13.77
N LYS A 174 15.46 -24.17 14.55
CA LYS A 174 16.68 -24.90 14.15
C LYS A 174 16.49 -26.41 14.05
N PHE A 175 15.52 -26.95 14.78
CA PHE A 175 15.30 -28.38 14.88
C PHE A 175 13.83 -28.70 14.65
N MET A 176 13.56 -29.95 14.27
CA MET A 176 12.21 -30.49 14.13
C MET A 176 12.13 -31.91 14.71
N ILE A 177 10.95 -32.29 15.19
CA ILE A 177 10.62 -33.65 15.62
C ILE A 177 9.64 -34.22 14.60
N ILE A 178 9.92 -35.42 14.10
CA ILE A 178 8.99 -36.14 13.23
C ILE A 178 8.22 -37.13 14.09
N GLY A 179 6.93 -36.86 14.27
CA GLY A 179 5.99 -37.76 14.94
C GLY A 179 5.83 -39.09 14.18
N ALA A 180 5.43 -40.14 14.88
CA ALA A 180 5.22 -41.46 14.28
C ALA A 180 4.10 -41.48 13.20
N ASP A 181 3.26 -40.44 13.17
CA ASP A 181 2.22 -40.17 12.18
C ASP A 181 2.68 -39.27 11.01
N GLY A 182 3.95 -38.86 11.01
CA GLY A 182 4.53 -37.95 10.01
C GLY A 182 4.33 -36.46 10.30
N THR A 183 3.74 -36.10 11.44
CA THR A 183 3.63 -34.68 11.84
C THR A 183 5.01 -34.10 12.16
N LYS A 184 5.26 -32.85 11.71
CA LYS A 184 6.49 -32.12 12.00
C LYS A 184 6.20 -31.10 13.09
N GLU A 185 6.89 -31.24 14.22
CA GLU A 185 6.89 -30.25 15.29
C GLU A 185 8.22 -29.50 15.29
N TYR A 186 8.18 -28.17 15.25
CA TYR A 186 9.38 -27.35 15.15
C TYR A 186 9.81 -26.85 16.52
N VAL A 187 11.10 -27.02 16.85
CA VAL A 187 11.65 -26.71 18.17
C VAL A 187 12.93 -25.87 18.08
N ALA A 188 13.04 -24.87 18.95
CA ALA A 188 14.16 -23.92 18.95
C ALA A 188 15.46 -24.54 19.49
N GLU A 189 15.35 -25.49 20.42
CA GLU A 189 16.47 -26.15 21.09
C GLU A 189 16.49 -27.65 20.81
N MET A 190 17.67 -28.26 20.90
CA MET A 190 17.83 -29.69 20.66
C MET A 190 17.28 -30.48 21.83
N VAL A 191 16.17 -31.18 21.59
CA VAL A 191 15.48 -32.06 22.55
C VAL A 191 15.55 -33.52 22.09
N ASP A 192 15.24 -34.46 22.98
CA ASP A 192 15.29 -35.89 22.66
C ASP A 192 14.35 -36.22 21.48
N GLY A 193 14.93 -36.77 20.40
CA GLY A 193 14.19 -37.08 19.16
C GLY A 193 14.15 -35.95 18.12
N ALA A 194 14.73 -34.78 18.43
CA ALA A 194 14.84 -33.69 17.47
C ALA A 194 15.99 -33.90 16.48
N ILE A 195 15.72 -33.61 15.21
CA ILE A 195 16.68 -33.61 14.11
C ILE A 195 16.87 -32.17 13.58
N PRO A 196 18.02 -31.85 12.96
CA PRO A 196 18.22 -30.55 12.31
C PRO A 196 17.11 -30.29 11.28
N ASN A 197 16.54 -29.09 11.32
CA ASN A 197 15.53 -28.66 10.36
C ASN A 197 16.21 -28.23 9.06
N PRO A 198 15.95 -28.89 7.91
CA PRO A 198 16.54 -28.51 6.63
C PRO A 198 16.04 -27.15 6.12
N ASP A 199 14.86 -26.72 6.55
CA ASP A 199 14.22 -25.48 6.10
C ASP A 199 14.55 -24.27 6.99
N TYR A 200 15.43 -24.45 7.99
CA TYR A 200 15.82 -23.38 8.91
C TYR A 200 16.53 -22.22 8.20
N ASP A 201 15.99 -21.02 8.38
CA ASP A 201 16.53 -19.80 7.82
C ASP A 201 17.19 -18.92 8.90
N SER A 202 18.53 -18.93 8.91
CA SER A 202 19.32 -18.16 9.86
C SER A 202 19.17 -16.64 9.71
N ILE A 203 18.85 -16.13 8.52
CA ILE A 203 18.66 -14.70 8.25
C ILE A 203 17.33 -14.24 8.86
N LEU A 204 16.26 -15.03 8.67
CA LEU A 204 14.95 -14.74 9.25
C LEU A 204 14.95 -14.84 10.77
N ALA A 205 15.54 -15.91 11.30
CA ALA A 205 15.70 -16.05 12.75
C ALA A 205 16.51 -14.88 13.36
N GLY A 206 17.51 -14.37 12.63
CA GLY A 206 18.26 -13.17 13.03
C GLY A 206 17.41 -11.89 13.11
N LYS A 207 16.27 -11.84 12.42
CA LYS A 207 15.33 -10.70 12.39
C LYS A 207 14.15 -10.86 13.35
N GLU A 208 14.02 -12.00 14.03
CA GLU A 208 12.89 -12.34 14.92
C GLU A 208 12.66 -11.29 16.03
N ALA A 209 13.72 -10.69 16.56
CA ALA A 209 13.62 -9.61 17.55
C ALA A 209 12.76 -8.43 17.08
N TYR A 210 12.72 -8.17 15.76
CA TYR A 210 11.87 -7.16 15.14
C TYR A 210 10.61 -7.76 14.49
N LEU A 211 10.76 -8.88 13.79
CA LEU A 211 9.73 -9.62 13.07
C LEU A 211 9.17 -10.78 13.91
N ASN A 212 8.49 -10.45 14.99
CA ASN A 212 7.65 -11.39 15.74
C ASN A 212 6.23 -10.85 15.83
N VAL A 213 5.25 -11.74 15.78
CA VAL A 213 3.82 -11.38 15.70
C VAL A 213 3.38 -10.44 16.84
N PRO A 214 3.70 -10.71 18.13
CA PRO A 214 3.26 -9.83 19.23
C PRO A 214 3.83 -8.41 19.11
N PHE A 215 5.13 -8.27 18.83
CA PHE A 215 5.75 -6.95 18.70
C PHE A 215 5.28 -6.23 17.44
N TRP A 216 5.14 -6.92 16.31
CA TRP A 216 4.64 -6.36 15.05
C TRP A 216 3.20 -5.84 15.19
N LEU A 217 2.29 -6.61 15.81
CA LEU A 217 0.92 -6.15 16.09
C LEU A 217 0.88 -5.00 17.09
N THR A 218 1.75 -5.01 18.11
CA THR A 218 1.85 -3.92 19.08
C THR A 218 2.29 -2.62 18.41
N ARG A 219 3.32 -2.69 17.54
CA ARG A 219 3.76 -1.54 16.73
C ARG A 219 2.64 -1.02 15.85
N ALA A 220 1.94 -1.90 15.14
CA ALA A 220 0.81 -1.52 14.31
C ALA A 220 -0.30 -0.80 15.11
N ALA A 221 -0.62 -1.29 16.31
CA ALA A 221 -1.60 -0.65 17.19
C ALA A 221 -1.13 0.74 17.66
N ILE A 222 0.15 0.91 17.99
CA ILE A 222 0.73 2.20 18.36
C ILE A 222 0.65 3.19 17.19
N TYR A 223 0.97 2.75 15.98
CA TYR A 223 0.94 3.61 14.78
C TYR A 223 -0.48 4.08 14.50
N ILE A 224 -1.43 3.15 14.34
CA ILE A 224 -2.81 3.43 14.00
C ILE A 224 -3.48 4.24 15.13
N GLY A 225 -3.30 3.82 16.38
CA GLY A 225 -3.84 4.52 17.55
C GLY A 225 -3.29 5.94 17.68
N GLY A 226 -1.98 6.12 17.47
CA GLY A 226 -1.33 7.43 17.47
C GLY A 226 -1.86 8.34 16.37
N TRP A 227 -1.98 7.86 15.14
CA TRP A 227 -2.52 8.68 14.04
C TRP A 227 -3.98 9.07 14.27
N ILE A 228 -4.81 8.15 14.78
CA ILE A 228 -6.21 8.41 15.14
C ILE A 228 -6.29 9.46 16.28
N PHE A 229 -5.42 9.36 17.28
CA PHE A 229 -5.32 10.36 18.35
C PHE A 229 -5.03 11.75 17.78
N PHE A 230 -4.02 11.88 16.93
CA PHE A 230 -3.65 13.17 16.32
C PHE A 230 -4.76 13.71 15.40
N LEU A 231 -5.43 12.84 14.64
CA LEU A 231 -6.60 13.21 13.84
C LEU A 231 -7.66 13.89 14.69
N PHE A 232 -8.10 13.24 15.77
CA PHE A 232 -9.15 13.79 16.63
C PHE A 232 -8.68 15.04 17.38
N LYS A 233 -7.40 15.08 17.78
CA LYS A 233 -6.80 16.25 18.44
C LYS A 233 -6.81 17.48 17.53
N LEU A 234 -6.27 17.37 16.31
CA LEU A 234 -6.21 18.47 15.35
C LEU A 234 -7.60 18.90 14.90
N LYS A 235 -8.49 17.94 14.62
CA LYS A 235 -9.89 18.22 14.28
C LYS A 235 -10.65 18.90 15.42
N GLY A 236 -10.33 18.56 16.68
CA GLY A 236 -10.90 19.19 17.86
C GLY A 236 -10.43 20.63 18.04
N LEU A 237 -9.14 20.90 17.85
CA LEU A 237 -8.58 22.26 17.88
C LEU A 237 -9.17 23.14 16.78
N SER A 238 -9.33 22.60 15.57
CA SER A 238 -9.96 23.28 14.43
C SER A 238 -11.42 23.66 14.70
N MET A 239 -12.17 22.83 15.42
CA MET A 239 -13.54 23.18 15.87
C MET A 239 -13.55 24.22 16.99
N LYS A 240 -12.61 24.14 17.94
CA LYS A 240 -12.49 25.14 19.01
C LYS A 240 -12.13 26.52 18.46
N LEU A 241 -11.33 26.56 17.40
CA LEU A 241 -10.97 27.80 16.70
C LEU A 241 -12.17 28.40 15.95
N ASP A 242 -13.03 27.57 15.35
CA ASP A 242 -14.30 28.05 14.78
C ASP A 242 -15.27 28.58 15.85
N ALA A 243 -15.28 27.99 17.04
CA ALA A 243 -16.11 28.44 18.16
C ALA A 243 -15.57 29.72 18.84
N ASN A 244 -14.26 29.92 18.79
CA ASN A 244 -13.57 31.11 19.32
C ASN A 244 -12.71 31.72 18.20
N PRO A 245 -13.31 32.44 17.25
CA PRO A 245 -12.62 32.99 16.10
C PRO A 245 -11.41 33.84 16.50
N PHE A 246 -10.30 33.69 15.78
CA PHE A 246 -9.07 34.47 15.97
C PHE A 246 -8.36 34.27 17.32
N ASP A 247 -8.74 33.24 18.09
CA ASP A 247 -8.05 32.89 19.32
C ASP A 247 -6.60 32.46 19.04
N LYS A 248 -5.66 33.29 19.49
CA LYS A 248 -4.22 33.11 19.29
C LYS A 248 -3.69 31.85 19.98
N GLU A 249 -4.18 31.51 21.17
CA GLU A 249 -3.69 30.36 21.92
C GLU A 249 -4.09 29.05 21.25
N ILE A 250 -5.33 28.97 20.78
CA ILE A 250 -5.84 27.79 20.05
C ILE A 250 -5.09 27.64 18.72
N PHE A 251 -4.86 28.73 17.99
CA PHE A 251 -4.11 28.71 16.73
C PHE A 251 -2.65 28.23 16.94
N ILE A 252 -1.95 28.76 17.95
CA ILE A 252 -0.59 28.29 18.31
C ILE A 252 -0.61 26.82 18.75
N SER A 253 -1.62 26.41 19.52
CA SER A 253 -1.79 25.03 19.93
C SER A 253 -1.94 24.11 18.73
N GLN A 254 -2.78 24.46 17.75
CA GLN A 254 -2.96 23.71 16.51
C GLN A 254 -1.64 23.56 15.74
N ARG A 255 -0.86 24.65 15.62
CA ARG A 255 0.46 24.62 15.00
C ARG A 255 1.43 23.67 15.72
N ASN A 256 1.51 23.77 17.05
CA ASN A 256 2.43 22.96 17.86
C ASN A 256 2.07 21.47 17.84
N TRP A 257 0.77 21.14 17.95
CA TRP A 257 0.30 19.76 17.81
C TRP A 257 0.54 19.22 16.40
N SER A 258 0.45 20.05 15.37
CA SER A 258 0.79 19.68 13.99
C SER A 258 2.28 19.38 13.84
N ALA A 259 3.16 20.20 14.41
CA ALA A 259 4.60 19.95 14.44
C ALA A 259 4.94 18.64 15.17
N GLY A 260 4.30 18.38 16.32
CA GLY A 260 4.44 17.11 17.05
C GLY A 260 3.98 15.90 16.22
N PHE A 261 2.87 16.05 15.48
CA PHE A 261 2.40 15.01 14.57
C PHE A 261 3.39 14.75 13.43
N ILE A 262 3.99 15.79 12.84
CA ILE A 262 4.97 15.63 11.75
C ILE A 262 6.15 14.77 12.20
N VAL A 263 6.67 14.98 13.42
CA VAL A 263 7.75 14.15 13.99
C VAL A 263 7.29 12.71 14.20
N PHE A 264 6.11 12.52 14.81
CA PHE A 264 5.54 11.18 15.00
C PHE A 264 5.32 10.46 13.67
N PHE A 265 4.80 11.16 12.67
CA PHE A 265 4.60 10.67 11.32
C PHE A 265 5.92 10.31 10.64
N ALA A 266 6.98 11.11 10.75
CA ALA A 266 8.27 10.83 10.12
C ALA A 266 8.84 9.46 10.55
N VAL A 267 8.73 9.12 11.83
CA VAL A 267 9.16 7.81 12.36
C VAL A 267 8.19 6.71 11.90
N THR A 268 6.90 6.88 12.17
CA THR A 268 5.90 5.82 11.91
C THR A 268 5.66 5.55 10.42
N SER A 269 5.85 6.54 9.54
CA SER A 269 5.75 6.37 8.08
C SER A 269 6.89 5.55 7.48
N SER A 270 8.07 5.60 8.07
CA SER A 270 9.19 4.74 7.65
C SER A 270 8.98 3.32 8.19
N MET A 271 8.62 3.20 9.47
CA MET A 271 8.40 1.89 10.10
C MET A 271 7.22 1.13 9.49
N LEU A 272 6.13 1.81 9.09
CA LEU A 272 5.01 1.14 8.41
C LEU A 272 5.44 0.56 7.05
N ALA A 273 6.36 1.22 6.33
CA ALA A 273 6.84 0.71 5.05
C ALA A 273 7.68 -0.56 5.26
N TRP A 274 8.48 -0.60 6.33
CA TRP A 274 9.22 -1.79 6.71
C TRP A 274 8.29 -2.92 7.17
N ASP A 275 7.34 -2.61 8.04
CA ASP A 275 6.48 -3.60 8.70
C ASP A 275 5.40 -4.18 7.78
N TRP A 276 4.83 -3.38 6.87
CA TRP A 276 3.60 -3.73 6.15
C TRP A 276 3.80 -3.90 4.65
N ILE A 277 4.97 -3.57 4.11
CA ILE A 277 5.25 -3.67 2.68
C ILE A 277 6.57 -4.40 2.44
N MET A 278 7.67 -3.95 3.05
CA MET A 278 8.99 -4.57 2.86
C MET A 278 9.06 -5.98 3.44
N SER A 279 8.37 -6.23 4.55
CA SER A 279 8.34 -7.53 5.23
C SER A 279 7.65 -8.66 4.45
N PHE A 280 7.03 -8.37 3.28
CA PHE A 280 6.61 -9.41 2.33
C PHE A 280 7.81 -10.18 1.77
N ASP A 281 8.96 -9.51 1.64
CA ASP A 281 10.23 -10.09 1.21
C ASP A 281 11.27 -9.86 2.31
N PRO A 282 11.28 -10.69 3.36
CA PRO A 282 12.10 -10.46 4.55
C PRO A 282 13.59 -10.68 4.30
N HIS A 283 14.02 -11.24 3.17
CA HIS A 283 15.43 -11.35 2.79
C HIS A 283 15.95 -10.05 2.19
N TRP A 284 15.08 -9.26 1.58
CA TRP A 284 15.44 -7.98 1.01
C TRP A 284 15.35 -6.82 2.03
N PHE A 285 16.19 -5.81 1.86
CA PHE A 285 16.11 -4.57 2.62
C PHE A 285 16.54 -3.37 1.79
N SER A 286 15.96 -2.21 2.06
CA SER A 286 16.39 -0.95 1.46
C SER A 286 16.05 0.24 2.34
N THR A 287 17.05 1.08 2.60
CA THR A 287 16.91 2.27 3.46
C THR A 287 15.98 3.33 2.84
N LEU A 288 15.96 3.45 1.51
CA LEU A 288 15.18 4.45 0.78
C LEU A 288 13.69 4.08 0.65
N PHE A 289 13.34 2.82 0.92
CA PHE A 289 12.02 2.26 0.64
C PHE A 289 10.87 2.99 1.37
N GLY A 290 11.11 3.46 2.60
CA GLY A 290 10.11 4.24 3.34
C GLY A 290 9.78 5.57 2.66
N TRP A 291 10.78 6.26 2.12
CA TRP A 291 10.59 7.54 1.43
C TRP A 291 9.94 7.34 0.07
N TYR A 292 10.31 6.27 -0.64
CA TYR A 292 9.67 5.85 -1.88
C TYR A 292 8.16 5.61 -1.68
N THR A 293 7.82 4.82 -0.65
CA THR A 293 6.43 4.53 -0.27
C THR A 293 5.68 5.82 0.06
N PHE A 294 6.29 6.71 0.84
CA PHE A 294 5.74 8.02 1.18
C PHE A 294 5.42 8.87 -0.06
N ALA A 295 6.35 9.00 -1.00
CA ALA A 295 6.13 9.77 -2.22
C ALA A 295 4.98 9.18 -3.07
N SER A 296 4.82 7.86 -3.05
CA SER A 296 3.75 7.15 -3.75
C SER A 296 2.37 7.55 -3.25
N TYR A 297 2.07 7.35 -1.96
CA TYR A 297 0.74 7.70 -1.44
C TYR A 297 0.51 9.21 -1.33
N MET A 298 1.56 10.04 -1.19
CA MET A 298 1.40 11.50 -1.17
C MET A 298 0.90 12.05 -2.51
N SER A 299 1.30 11.46 -3.63
CA SER A 299 0.76 11.80 -4.95
C SER A 299 -0.74 11.50 -5.03
N CYS A 300 -1.17 10.36 -4.49
CA CYS A 300 -2.59 10.01 -4.37
C CYS A 300 -3.38 10.96 -3.45
N VAL A 301 -2.79 11.40 -2.34
CA VAL A 301 -3.42 12.36 -1.41
C VAL A 301 -3.78 13.64 -2.14
N LEU A 302 -2.83 14.20 -2.89
CA LEU A 302 -3.02 15.45 -3.63
C LEU A 302 -4.05 15.29 -4.75
N ALA A 303 -4.02 14.15 -5.47
CA ALA A 303 -5.03 13.80 -6.45
C ALA A 303 -6.44 13.75 -5.82
N VAL A 304 -6.61 13.12 -4.66
CA VAL A 304 -7.90 13.03 -3.96
C VAL A 304 -8.36 14.40 -3.46
N ILE A 305 -7.47 15.23 -2.90
CA ILE A 305 -7.80 16.61 -2.49
C ILE A 305 -8.32 17.41 -3.69
N ILE A 306 -7.65 17.32 -4.85
CA ILE A 306 -8.08 17.98 -6.09
C ILE A 306 -9.47 17.50 -6.51
N LEU A 307 -9.68 16.18 -6.60
CA LEU A 307 -10.96 15.61 -7.05
C LEU A 307 -12.11 16.04 -6.14
N VAL A 308 -11.93 16.00 -4.81
CA VAL A 308 -12.94 16.45 -3.86
C VAL A 308 -13.18 17.96 -3.96
N SER A 309 -12.12 18.77 -4.08
CA SER A 309 -12.24 20.23 -4.20
C SER A 309 -12.99 20.66 -5.45
N VAL A 310 -12.65 20.08 -6.60
CA VAL A 310 -13.33 20.35 -7.87
C VAL A 310 -14.79 19.87 -7.82
N PHE A 311 -15.05 18.70 -7.23
CA PHE A 311 -16.41 18.21 -7.05
C PHE A 311 -17.26 19.17 -6.19
N LEU A 312 -16.75 19.61 -5.05
CA LEU A 312 -17.45 20.54 -4.16
C LEU A 312 -17.69 21.92 -4.82
N LYS A 313 -16.73 22.40 -5.61
CA LYS A 313 -16.91 23.61 -6.44
C LYS A 313 -18.03 23.43 -7.45
N ALA A 314 -18.07 22.30 -8.15
CA ALA A 314 -19.12 21.99 -9.12
C ALA A 314 -20.52 21.88 -8.50
N GLN A 315 -20.62 21.51 -7.22
CA GLN A 315 -21.87 21.51 -6.45
C GLN A 315 -22.26 22.91 -5.91
N GLY A 316 -21.44 23.94 -6.13
CA GLY A 316 -21.71 25.32 -5.69
C GLY A 316 -21.50 25.57 -4.18
N VAL A 317 -20.97 24.59 -3.43
CA VAL A 317 -20.76 24.70 -1.97
C VAL A 317 -19.36 25.18 -1.59
N PHE A 318 -18.49 25.35 -2.58
CA PHE A 318 -17.09 25.77 -2.41
C PHE A 318 -16.68 26.84 -3.45
N PRO A 319 -17.36 28.01 -3.49
CA PRO A 319 -17.13 29.05 -4.50
C PRO A 319 -15.75 29.72 -4.39
N GLU A 320 -15.13 29.70 -3.21
CA GLU A 320 -13.83 30.32 -2.92
C GLU A 320 -12.67 29.58 -3.59
N PHE A 321 -12.87 28.30 -3.94
CA PHE A 321 -11.88 27.51 -4.66
C PHE A 321 -11.73 28.00 -6.10
N ASN A 322 -10.72 28.83 -6.32
CA ASN A 322 -10.40 29.39 -7.63
C ASN A 322 -9.29 28.61 -8.34
N ASP A 323 -8.95 29.03 -9.55
CA ASP A 323 -7.97 28.33 -10.39
C ASP A 323 -6.54 28.48 -9.85
N ASN A 324 -6.26 29.43 -8.95
CA ASN A 324 -4.97 29.55 -8.27
C ASN A 324 -4.75 28.44 -7.24
N HIS A 325 -5.81 28.10 -6.49
CA HIS A 325 -5.76 26.98 -5.56
C HIS A 325 -5.57 25.64 -6.30
N LEU A 326 -6.29 25.46 -7.41
CA LEU A 326 -6.12 24.30 -8.28
C LEU A 326 -4.69 24.24 -8.84
N HIS A 327 -4.16 25.38 -9.30
CA HIS A 327 -2.80 25.48 -9.82
C HIS A 327 -1.76 25.03 -8.81
N ASP A 328 -1.85 25.47 -7.56
CA ASP A 328 -0.88 25.11 -6.53
C ASP A 328 -1.00 23.66 -6.08
N LEU A 329 -2.22 23.15 -5.89
CA LEU A 329 -2.42 21.71 -5.64
C LEU A 329 -1.83 20.86 -6.78
N THR A 330 -2.01 21.29 -8.02
CA THR A 330 -1.45 20.60 -9.19
C THR A 330 0.08 20.68 -9.22
N LYS A 331 0.69 21.79 -8.79
CA LYS A 331 2.15 21.86 -8.64
C LYS A 331 2.67 20.91 -7.59
N PHE A 332 1.99 20.80 -6.44
CA PHE A 332 2.37 19.81 -5.43
C PHE A 332 2.25 18.39 -6.01
N MET A 333 1.14 18.06 -6.68
CA MET A 333 0.95 16.73 -7.29
C MET A 333 2.04 16.44 -8.33
N PHE A 334 2.37 17.41 -9.17
CA PHE A 334 3.45 17.30 -10.14
C PHE A 334 4.82 17.14 -9.47
N GLY A 335 5.11 17.93 -8.44
CA GLY A 335 6.36 17.84 -7.68
C GLY A 335 6.55 16.50 -6.99
N PHE A 336 5.50 15.93 -6.40
CA PHE A 336 5.55 14.60 -5.79
C PHE A 336 5.70 13.48 -6.82
N SER A 337 5.13 13.61 -8.02
CA SER A 337 5.39 12.70 -9.14
C SER A 337 6.89 12.70 -9.55
N LEU A 338 7.52 13.87 -9.62
CA LEU A 338 8.96 13.96 -9.89
C LEU A 338 9.81 13.39 -8.74
N LEU A 339 9.42 13.68 -7.49
CA LEU A 339 10.10 13.12 -6.32
C LEU A 339 9.99 11.58 -6.29
N TRP A 340 8.81 11.03 -6.54
CA TRP A 340 8.60 9.60 -6.64
C TRP A 340 9.48 9.00 -7.74
N THR A 341 9.54 9.63 -8.91
CA THR A 341 10.37 9.16 -10.02
C THR A 341 11.85 9.14 -9.64
N TYR A 342 12.32 10.19 -8.97
CA TYR A 342 13.70 10.25 -8.47
C TYR A 342 13.98 9.12 -7.47
N LEU A 343 13.08 8.88 -6.51
CA LEU A 343 13.27 7.83 -5.50
C LEU A 343 13.22 6.43 -6.13
N TRP A 344 12.28 6.21 -7.05
CA TRP A 344 12.18 4.97 -7.83
C TRP A 344 13.49 4.70 -8.58
N PHE A 345 13.96 5.70 -9.34
CA PHE A 345 15.14 5.55 -10.18
C PHE A 345 16.41 5.40 -9.36
N SER A 346 16.58 6.18 -8.29
CA SER A 346 17.76 6.10 -7.42
C SER A 346 17.83 4.75 -6.70
N GLN A 347 16.70 4.21 -6.22
CA GLN A 347 16.68 2.88 -5.64
C GLN A 347 17.06 1.80 -6.67
N PHE A 348 16.40 1.82 -7.82
CA PHE A 348 16.63 0.85 -8.89
C PHE A 348 18.08 0.91 -9.41
N MET A 349 18.56 2.11 -9.75
CA MET A 349 19.87 2.30 -10.36
C MET A 349 21.00 1.85 -9.42
N LEU A 350 20.92 2.17 -8.13
CA LEU A 350 21.99 1.79 -7.18
C LEU A 350 22.09 0.28 -7.00
N ILE A 351 20.97 -0.43 -6.87
CA ILE A 351 20.96 -1.89 -6.74
C ILE A 351 21.37 -2.54 -8.06
N TRP A 352 20.86 -2.05 -9.19
CA TRP A 352 21.24 -2.54 -10.52
C TRP A 352 22.73 -2.34 -10.82
N TYR A 353 23.31 -1.21 -10.42
CA TYR A 353 24.71 -0.88 -10.67
C TYR A 353 25.67 -1.73 -9.84
N ALA A 354 25.38 -1.94 -8.56
CA ALA A 354 26.23 -2.74 -7.67
C ALA A 354 26.01 -4.25 -7.83
N ASN A 355 24.80 -4.66 -8.20
CA ASN A 355 24.38 -6.03 -8.47
C ASN A 355 24.82 -7.05 -7.40
N ILE A 356 24.66 -6.69 -6.12
CA ILE A 356 24.96 -7.58 -4.99
C ILE A 356 23.90 -8.69 -4.94
N PRO A 357 24.26 -9.99 -4.97
CA PRO A 357 23.31 -11.08 -5.14
C PRO A 357 22.12 -11.06 -4.16
N GLU A 358 22.35 -10.73 -2.90
CA GLU A 358 21.32 -10.68 -1.85
C GLU A 358 20.28 -9.57 -2.08
N GLU A 359 20.67 -8.44 -2.66
CA GLU A 359 19.79 -7.25 -2.82
C GLU A 359 19.05 -7.23 -4.16
N VAL A 360 19.53 -8.00 -5.15
CA VAL A 360 19.04 -7.97 -6.53
C VAL A 360 17.80 -8.83 -6.73
N THR A 361 17.58 -9.84 -5.89
CA THR A 361 16.44 -10.77 -5.94
C THR A 361 15.09 -10.05 -6.06
N TYR A 362 14.92 -8.94 -5.34
CA TYR A 362 13.74 -8.08 -5.42
C TYR A 362 13.46 -7.58 -6.84
N TYR A 363 14.49 -7.08 -7.54
CA TYR A 363 14.33 -6.59 -8.91
C TYR A 363 14.33 -7.74 -9.92
N TYR A 364 15.03 -8.84 -9.67
CA TYR A 364 15.01 -10.02 -10.54
C TYR A 364 13.58 -10.56 -10.68
N ALA A 365 12.89 -10.83 -9.56
CA ALA A 365 11.50 -11.29 -9.55
C ALA A 365 10.55 -10.34 -10.31
N ARG A 366 10.84 -9.03 -10.30
CA ARG A 366 10.02 -8.00 -10.97
C ARG A 366 10.38 -7.81 -12.45
N PHE A 367 11.64 -8.01 -12.82
CA PHE A 367 12.12 -7.85 -14.20
C PHE A 367 11.97 -9.10 -15.05
N ASP A 368 11.95 -10.28 -14.44
CA ASP A 368 11.82 -11.54 -15.16
C ASP A 368 10.35 -11.78 -15.53
N GLU A 369 9.47 -11.80 -14.52
CA GLU A 369 8.06 -12.13 -14.72
C GLU A 369 7.17 -10.90 -14.98
N HIS A 370 7.47 -9.76 -14.35
CA HIS A 370 6.52 -8.62 -14.27
C HIS A 370 7.03 -7.35 -14.97
N LYS A 371 8.00 -7.48 -15.88
CA LYS A 371 8.73 -6.35 -16.50
C LYS A 371 7.82 -5.29 -17.10
N VAL A 372 6.79 -5.72 -17.83
CA VAL A 372 5.84 -4.83 -18.52
C VAL A 372 5.10 -3.96 -17.51
N ARG A 373 4.69 -4.53 -16.37
CA ARG A 373 4.05 -3.78 -15.28
C ARG A 373 5.06 -2.86 -14.57
N PHE A 374 6.22 -3.40 -14.21
CA PHE A 374 7.26 -2.70 -13.48
C PHE A 374 7.77 -1.45 -14.22
N LEU A 375 7.98 -1.52 -15.53
CA LEU A 375 8.34 -0.36 -16.34
C LEU A 375 7.12 0.45 -16.77
N GLY A 376 5.99 -0.22 -17.02
CA GLY A 376 4.75 0.41 -17.47
C GLY A 376 4.19 1.42 -16.46
N MET A 377 4.37 1.21 -15.16
CA MET A 377 3.93 2.17 -14.12
C MET A 377 4.64 3.53 -14.19
N LEU A 378 5.80 3.64 -14.84
CA LEU A 378 6.44 4.94 -15.11
C LEU A 378 5.59 5.83 -16.03
N ILE A 379 4.76 5.25 -16.88
CA ILE A 379 3.93 6.03 -17.80
C ILE A 379 2.91 6.90 -17.02
N PRO A 380 2.03 6.33 -16.17
CA PRO A 380 1.09 7.12 -15.38
C PRO A 380 1.74 7.92 -14.24
N ASN A 381 2.86 7.46 -13.68
CA ASN A 381 3.45 8.12 -12.51
C ASN A 381 4.54 9.15 -12.85
N PHE A 382 5.14 9.09 -14.05
CA PHE A 382 6.21 9.98 -14.48
C PHE A 382 5.93 10.62 -15.85
N VAL A 383 5.83 9.82 -16.91
CA VAL A 383 5.80 10.33 -18.29
C VAL A 383 4.58 11.21 -18.54
N MET A 384 3.39 10.74 -18.18
CA MET A 384 2.15 11.52 -18.35
C MET A 384 2.17 12.79 -17.48
N PRO A 385 2.45 12.74 -16.16
CA PRO A 385 2.60 13.94 -15.35
C PRO A 385 3.63 14.93 -15.90
N LEU A 386 4.81 14.46 -16.34
CA LEU A 386 5.86 15.30 -16.92
C LEU A 386 5.40 16.00 -18.20
N LEU A 387 4.80 15.28 -19.13
CA LEU A 387 4.45 15.86 -20.43
C LEU A 387 3.21 16.77 -20.33
N ILE A 388 2.29 16.48 -19.42
CA ILE A 388 1.00 17.18 -19.32
C ILE A 388 1.05 18.32 -18.30
N LEU A 389 1.63 18.09 -17.12
CA LEU A 389 1.58 19.01 -15.99
C LEU A 389 2.80 19.95 -15.92
N VAL A 390 3.56 20.16 -17.01
CA VAL A 390 4.62 21.19 -17.03
C VAL A 390 4.02 22.59 -17.18
N SER A 391 3.04 22.76 -18.08
CA SER A 391 2.46 24.06 -18.40
C SER A 391 1.62 24.63 -17.25
N SER A 392 1.83 25.92 -16.92
CA SER A 392 1.03 26.64 -15.93
C SER A 392 -0.45 26.77 -16.31
N SER A 393 -0.75 26.94 -17.60
CA SER A 393 -2.14 27.03 -18.07
C SER A 393 -2.89 25.70 -17.90
N ILE A 394 -2.21 24.57 -18.13
CA ILE A 394 -2.80 23.23 -17.95
C ILE A 394 -3.09 22.96 -16.48
N LYS A 395 -2.19 23.37 -15.57
CA LYS A 395 -2.37 23.24 -14.12
C LYS A 395 -3.60 24.00 -13.57
N ARG A 396 -4.17 24.93 -14.34
CA ARG A 396 -5.40 25.67 -14.01
C ARG A 396 -6.65 25.05 -14.63
N ASN A 397 -6.50 24.12 -15.57
CA ASN A 397 -7.62 23.49 -16.27
C ASN A 397 -8.14 22.29 -15.48
N TYR A 398 -9.24 22.47 -14.76
CA TYR A 398 -9.82 21.42 -13.90
C TYR A 398 -10.12 20.11 -14.65
N LYS A 399 -10.47 20.14 -15.95
CA LYS A 399 -10.75 18.92 -16.70
C LYS A 399 -9.50 18.08 -16.85
N VAL A 400 -8.41 18.69 -17.31
CA VAL A 400 -7.12 18.01 -17.51
C VAL A 400 -6.54 17.56 -16.17
N VAL A 401 -6.59 18.42 -15.15
CA VAL A 401 -6.06 18.09 -13.83
C VAL A 401 -6.85 16.95 -13.18
N CYS A 402 -8.18 16.94 -13.25
CA CYS A 402 -8.97 15.83 -12.72
C CYS A 402 -8.70 14.51 -13.46
N SER A 403 -8.57 14.54 -14.79
CA SER A 403 -8.14 13.35 -15.54
C SER A 403 -6.78 12.84 -15.07
N MET A 404 -5.81 13.74 -14.88
CA MET A 404 -4.50 13.37 -14.35
C MET A 404 -4.55 12.85 -12.91
N ALA A 405 -5.43 13.38 -12.06
CA ALA A 405 -5.62 12.87 -10.71
C ALA A 405 -6.08 11.40 -10.71
N PHE A 406 -6.99 11.00 -11.61
CA PHE A 406 -7.36 9.59 -11.78
C PHE A 406 -6.20 8.73 -12.30
N VAL A 407 -5.43 9.25 -13.27
CA VAL A 407 -4.24 8.57 -13.81
C VAL A 407 -3.20 8.32 -12.72
N VAL A 408 -2.93 9.32 -11.87
CA VAL A 408 -1.97 9.22 -10.75
C VAL A 408 -2.44 8.19 -9.71
N ILE A 409 -3.73 8.20 -9.34
CA ILE A 409 -4.29 7.21 -8.41
C ILE A 409 -4.15 5.79 -8.98
N PHE A 410 -4.46 5.61 -10.27
CA PHE A 410 -4.30 4.32 -10.93
C PHE A 410 -2.84 3.89 -11.04
N GLY A 411 -1.95 4.81 -11.42
CA GLY A 411 -0.51 4.52 -11.53
C GLY A 411 0.11 4.13 -10.20
N HIS A 412 -0.27 4.77 -9.10
CA HIS A 412 0.21 4.38 -7.78
C HIS A 412 -0.49 3.13 -7.23
N TYR A 413 -1.71 2.80 -7.68
CA TYR A 413 -2.26 1.47 -7.42
C TYR A 413 -1.39 0.38 -8.06
N LEU A 414 -0.93 0.57 -9.30
CA LEU A 414 0.03 -0.34 -9.94
C LEU A 414 1.37 -0.39 -9.22
N ASP A 415 1.81 0.72 -8.63
CA ASP A 415 3.01 0.79 -7.81
C ASP A 415 2.86 -0.08 -6.54
N PHE A 416 1.80 0.13 -5.74
CA PHE A 416 1.51 -0.73 -4.58
C PHE A 416 1.37 -2.20 -4.96
N PHE A 417 0.73 -2.49 -6.09
CA PHE A 417 0.63 -3.84 -6.63
C PHE A 417 2.02 -4.43 -6.89
N THR A 418 2.90 -3.68 -7.55
CA THR A 418 4.26 -4.12 -7.89
C THR A 418 5.18 -4.22 -6.66
N MET A 419 4.93 -3.43 -5.63
CA MET A 419 5.67 -3.54 -4.37
C MET A 419 5.38 -4.85 -3.63
N MET A 420 4.16 -5.38 -3.71
CA MET A 420 3.67 -6.43 -2.80
C MET A 420 3.44 -7.79 -3.46
N GLU A 421 2.81 -7.82 -4.63
CA GLU A 421 2.37 -9.08 -5.26
C GLU A 421 3.49 -10.08 -5.58
N PRO A 422 4.66 -9.66 -6.12
CA PRO A 422 5.73 -10.62 -6.38
C PRO A 422 6.18 -11.40 -5.13
N GLY A 423 6.09 -10.78 -3.94
CA GLY A 423 6.45 -11.43 -2.68
C GLY A 423 5.37 -12.36 -2.11
N SER A 424 4.11 -12.24 -2.55
CA SER A 424 3.00 -13.04 -2.02
C SER A 424 2.46 -14.10 -2.99
N VAL A 425 2.33 -13.77 -4.28
CA VAL A 425 1.72 -14.64 -5.30
C VAL A 425 2.63 -14.97 -6.47
N GLY A 426 3.83 -14.38 -6.54
CA GLY A 426 4.83 -14.65 -7.59
C GLY A 426 4.26 -14.53 -9.00
N SER A 427 4.44 -15.57 -9.81
CA SER A 427 4.06 -15.59 -11.23
C SER A 427 2.55 -15.51 -11.47
N PHE A 428 1.73 -15.78 -10.45
CA PHE A 428 0.26 -15.67 -10.54
C PHE A 428 -0.26 -14.24 -10.45
N ALA A 429 0.63 -13.25 -10.33
CA ALA A 429 0.26 -11.87 -10.14
C ALA A 429 -0.45 -11.27 -11.37
N ASN A 430 -1.76 -11.05 -11.26
CA ASN A 430 -2.55 -10.40 -12.31
C ASN A 430 -3.69 -9.57 -11.71
N ILE A 431 -4.19 -8.62 -12.50
CA ILE A 431 -5.34 -7.78 -12.12
C ILE A 431 -6.60 -8.46 -12.63
N GLY A 432 -7.30 -9.16 -11.74
CA GLY A 432 -8.56 -9.84 -12.00
C GLY A 432 -9.72 -9.26 -11.18
N PHE A 433 -10.74 -10.09 -10.98
CA PHE A 433 -11.95 -9.69 -10.26
C PHE A 433 -11.70 -9.41 -8.77
N ALA A 434 -10.74 -10.10 -8.14
CA ALA A 434 -10.42 -9.89 -6.73
C ALA A 434 -9.80 -8.50 -6.52
N GLU A 435 -8.82 -8.14 -7.36
CA GLU A 435 -8.06 -6.90 -7.31
C GLU A 435 -8.96 -5.69 -7.59
N VAL A 436 -9.73 -5.77 -8.69
CA VAL A 436 -10.71 -4.73 -9.06
C VAL A 436 -11.82 -4.63 -8.02
N GLY A 437 -12.34 -5.78 -7.55
CA GLY A 437 -13.39 -5.83 -6.55
C GLY A 437 -12.99 -5.19 -5.22
N ALA A 438 -11.81 -5.54 -4.71
CA ALA A 438 -11.24 -4.95 -3.50
C ALA A 438 -11.05 -3.43 -3.66
N PHE A 439 -10.47 -2.99 -4.78
CA PHE A 439 -10.28 -1.56 -5.04
C PHE A 439 -11.61 -0.80 -5.06
N LEU A 440 -12.61 -1.29 -5.80
CA LEU A 440 -13.93 -0.65 -5.89
C LEU A 440 -14.66 -0.63 -4.54
N PHE A 441 -14.58 -1.72 -3.77
CA PHE A 441 -15.16 -1.79 -2.43
C PHE A 441 -14.60 -0.69 -1.53
N PHE A 442 -13.27 -0.59 -1.43
CA PHE A 442 -12.64 0.41 -0.59
C PHE A 442 -12.81 1.83 -1.15
N ALA A 443 -12.81 2.03 -2.46
CA ALA A 443 -13.11 3.32 -3.08
C ALA A 443 -14.53 3.80 -2.71
N GLY A 444 -15.52 2.91 -2.80
CA GLY A 444 -16.90 3.19 -2.43
C GLY A 444 -17.04 3.52 -0.94
N LEU A 445 -16.43 2.70 -0.07
CA LEU A 445 -16.41 2.94 1.38
C LEU A 445 -15.74 4.26 1.73
N PHE A 446 -14.60 4.55 1.10
CA PHE A 446 -13.85 5.79 1.28
C PHE A 446 -14.70 7.01 0.89
N ILE A 447 -15.30 7.01 -0.30
CA ILE A 447 -16.22 8.08 -0.75
C ILE A 447 -17.38 8.25 0.24
N PHE A 448 -18.00 7.15 0.66
CA PHE A 448 -19.11 7.23 1.60
C PHE A 448 -18.72 7.89 2.92
N VAL A 449 -17.58 7.51 3.48
CA VAL A 449 -17.09 8.04 4.77
C VAL A 449 -16.69 9.51 4.65
N ILE A 450 -15.89 9.89 3.65
CA ILE A 450 -15.40 11.28 3.52
C ILE A 450 -16.57 12.25 3.30
N PHE A 451 -17.52 11.92 2.42
CA PHE A 451 -18.64 12.81 2.14
C PHE A 451 -19.66 12.84 3.28
N SER A 452 -19.81 11.73 4.02
CA SER A 452 -20.56 11.72 5.27
C SER A 452 -19.88 12.54 6.38
N ALA A 453 -18.55 12.64 6.39
CA ALA A 453 -17.83 13.49 7.33
C ALA A 453 -17.98 14.98 6.98
N LEU A 454 -17.93 15.33 5.70
CA LEU A 454 -18.08 16.70 5.21
C LEU A 454 -19.47 17.29 5.48
N THR A 455 -20.53 16.48 5.60
CA THR A 455 -21.87 17.00 5.97
C THR A 455 -21.98 17.39 7.44
N LYS A 456 -21.12 16.84 8.31
CA LYS A 456 -21.19 17.03 9.77
C LYS A 456 -20.52 18.31 10.24
N ARG A 457 -19.87 19.08 9.34
CA ARG A 457 -19.12 20.28 9.67
C ARG A 457 -19.44 21.44 8.73
N PRO A 458 -19.26 22.69 9.18
CA PRO A 458 -19.24 23.84 8.27
C PRO A 458 -18.17 23.64 7.19
N SER A 459 -18.48 24.01 5.95
CA SER A 459 -17.55 23.88 4.82
C SER A 459 -16.38 24.85 4.89
N GLN A 460 -16.54 25.98 5.58
CA GLN A 460 -15.55 27.05 5.67
C GLN A 460 -14.99 27.18 7.10
N PRO A 461 -13.65 27.18 7.28
CA PRO A 461 -13.01 27.38 8.58
C PRO A 461 -12.85 28.87 8.91
N LYS A 462 -13.97 29.58 9.09
CA LYS A 462 -14.01 31.04 9.28
C LYS A 462 -13.32 31.52 10.56
N GLY A 463 -13.11 30.65 11.55
CA GLY A 463 -12.42 31.02 12.78
C GLY A 463 -10.91 31.20 12.62
N ASN A 464 -10.33 30.72 11.51
CA ASN A 464 -8.88 30.76 11.29
C ASN A 464 -8.40 32.19 10.92
N PRO A 465 -7.36 32.73 11.58
CA PRO A 465 -6.80 34.05 11.26
C PRO A 465 -6.38 34.26 9.81
N LEU A 466 -6.00 33.19 9.11
CA LEU A 466 -5.52 33.20 7.73
C LEU A 466 -6.64 32.90 6.71
N HIS A 467 -7.89 32.76 7.16
CA HIS A 467 -9.02 32.42 6.27
C HIS A 467 -9.23 33.46 5.17
N HIS A 468 -9.18 34.74 5.52
CA HIS A 468 -9.41 35.81 4.55
C HIS A 468 -8.35 35.85 3.45
N GLU A 469 -7.07 35.65 3.79
CA GLU A 469 -5.97 35.56 2.82
C GLU A 469 -6.18 34.41 1.82
N SER A 470 -6.64 33.26 2.32
CA SER A 470 -6.97 32.10 1.51
C SER A 470 -8.14 32.37 0.56
N GLU A 471 -9.18 33.06 1.04
CA GLU A 471 -10.37 33.37 0.25
C GLU A 471 -10.05 34.26 -0.96
N ILE A 472 -9.23 35.29 -0.76
CA ILE A 472 -8.79 36.21 -1.82
C ILE A 472 -7.51 35.74 -2.52
N TYR A 473 -7.12 34.48 -2.35
CA TYR A 473 -5.82 34.00 -2.81
C TYR A 473 -5.68 34.10 -4.32
N HIS A 474 -4.64 34.83 -4.73
CA HIS A 474 -4.17 34.92 -6.10
C HIS A 474 -2.73 34.47 -6.17
N TYR A 475 -2.42 33.57 -7.09
CA TYR A 475 -1.04 33.15 -7.31
C TYR A 475 -0.32 34.29 -8.04
N PRO A 476 0.78 34.84 -7.47
CA PRO A 476 1.34 36.13 -7.89
C PRO A 476 2.06 36.12 -9.26
N PHE A 477 2.10 35.00 -9.98
CA PHE A 477 2.82 34.85 -11.26
C PHE A 477 2.04 34.06 -12.32
#